data_AF-A0A9K3KXA5-F1
#
_entry.id   AF-A0A9K3KXA5-F1
#
_cell.length_a   1.000
_cell.length_b   1.000
_cell.length_c   1.000
_cell.angle_alpha   90.00
_cell.angle_beta   90.00
_cell.angle_gamma   90.00
#
_symmetry.space_group_name_H-M   'P 1'
#
loop_
_entity.id
_entity.type
_entity.pdbx_description
1 polymer ?
#
loop_
_entity_poly.entity_id
_entity_poly.type
_entity_poly.pdbx_seq_one_letter_code
_entity_poly.pdbx_strand_id
1 'polypeptide(L)'
;MGLGNPAPLGLLAFGMTTLMLMYVETGWAETEFEYVVAGNAIFYGGVGQMLVAIFEIIHGSSFSFAVFFSYGAFWLGWAFVLVERAKDYSAFGDASYPTGMTLFLIQWGILSTCFFIVTLRKNICLIVVFVLLSTTFYLLAAATATSSLAVKRAAGYFGFFTAVGAFYTGVAELINEEWGRHVLPGLRPILSPALKDISKEEIQKLTSYDKKSNSMFLQFSGLQVYRKEHIAAIREGVKTAILDATKDSGGEQKVHVIVDYKNVSIAKDLEEDYWEMTRFLERHYYLSVRRFCVSSFGTRMGGDNQQQRNAAMSDGEGSSAKNSHESTAKLEEASG
;
A
#
# COMPACT_ATOMS: atom_id res chain seq x y z
N MET A 1 0.50 -10.26 11.67
CA MET A 1 0.69 -8.80 11.48
C MET A 1 0.68 -8.54 9.99
N GLY A 2 -0.23 -7.70 9.50
CA GLY A 2 -0.10 -7.18 8.13
C GLY A 2 1.09 -6.24 8.08
N LEU A 3 1.90 -6.32 7.02
CA LEU A 3 2.92 -5.32 6.75
C LEU A 3 2.22 -4.01 6.34
N GLY A 4 2.70 -2.85 6.78
CA GLY A 4 2.14 -1.54 6.39
C GLY A 4 2.44 -1.21 4.93
N ASN A 5 1.74 -0.23 4.35
CA ASN A 5 1.95 0.19 2.96
C ASN A 5 3.28 0.95 2.78
N PRO A 6 4.24 0.45 1.99
CA PRO A 6 5.53 1.12 1.83
C PRO A 6 5.53 2.18 0.72
N ALA A 7 4.55 2.18 -0.20
CA ALA A 7 4.47 3.13 -1.32
C ALA A 7 4.55 4.63 -0.94
N PRO A 8 3.91 5.09 0.16
CA PRO A 8 3.96 6.50 0.52
C PRO A 8 5.38 6.98 0.82
N LEU A 9 6.19 6.14 1.47
CA LEU A 9 7.59 6.45 1.76
C LEU A 9 8.40 6.62 0.47
N GLY A 10 8.17 5.75 -0.53
CA GLY A 10 8.83 5.84 -1.83
C GLY A 10 8.49 7.13 -2.58
N LEU A 11 7.22 7.56 -2.52
CA LEU A 11 6.75 8.81 -3.12
C LEU A 11 7.33 10.04 -2.40
N LEU A 12 7.42 10.02 -1.07
CA LEU A 12 8.03 11.09 -0.28
C LEU A 12 9.54 11.19 -0.53
N ALA A 13 10.24 10.06 -0.60
CA ALA A 13 11.65 9.97 -0.93
C ALA A 13 11.96 10.56 -2.31
N PHE A 14 11.19 10.14 -3.32
CA PHE A 14 11.29 10.66 -4.67
C PHE A 14 10.97 12.16 -4.72
N GLY A 15 9.83 12.56 -4.12
CA GLY A 15 9.35 13.94 -4.13
C GLY A 15 10.35 14.89 -3.48
N MET A 16 10.83 14.59 -2.27
CA MET A 16 11.78 15.43 -1.55
C MET A 16 13.10 15.59 -2.31
N THR A 17 13.66 14.50 -2.83
CA THR A 17 14.93 14.53 -3.58
C THR A 17 14.79 15.33 -4.88
N THR A 18 13.69 15.12 -5.61
CA THR A 18 13.38 15.87 -6.83
C THR A 18 13.22 17.35 -6.53
N LEU A 19 12.50 17.69 -5.46
CA LEU A 19 12.24 19.09 -5.08
C LEU A 19 13.54 19.86 -4.86
N MET A 20 14.49 19.25 -4.15
CA MET A 20 15.80 19.84 -3.86
C MET A 20 16.60 20.08 -5.15
N LEU A 21 16.66 19.10 -6.06
CA LEU A 21 17.34 19.29 -7.36
C LEU A 21 16.69 20.41 -8.18
N MET A 22 15.37 20.48 -8.15
CA MET A 22 14.65 21.46 -8.97
C MET A 22 14.79 22.89 -8.46
N TYR A 23 15.14 23.10 -7.19
CA TYR A 23 15.57 24.42 -6.70
C TYR A 23 16.84 24.90 -7.40
N VAL A 24 17.77 24.00 -7.70
CA VAL A 24 18.97 24.32 -8.47
C VAL A 24 18.63 24.56 -9.94
N GLU A 25 17.84 23.67 -10.55
CA GLU A 25 17.47 23.78 -11.98
C GLU A 25 16.67 25.06 -12.30
N THR A 26 15.82 25.51 -11.36
CA THR A 26 15.10 26.80 -11.46
C THR A 26 15.99 28.01 -11.19
N GLY A 27 17.12 27.83 -10.52
CA GLY A 27 18.02 28.89 -10.06
C GLY A 27 17.54 29.58 -8.78
N TRP A 28 16.69 28.92 -7.98
CA TRP A 28 16.31 29.37 -6.64
C TRP A 28 17.37 29.05 -5.59
N ALA A 29 18.23 28.07 -5.85
CA ALA A 29 19.39 27.72 -5.05
C ALA A 29 20.66 27.74 -5.92
N GLU A 30 21.81 27.96 -5.28
CA GLU A 30 23.14 27.87 -5.87
C GLU A 30 23.47 26.45 -6.36
N THR A 31 24.42 26.33 -7.30
CA THR A 31 24.75 25.02 -7.92
C THR A 31 25.43 24.08 -6.93
N GLU A 32 26.15 24.65 -5.97
CA GLU A 32 26.83 23.96 -4.88
C GLU A 32 25.85 23.23 -3.96
N PHE A 33 24.56 23.62 -3.97
CA PHE A 33 23.53 22.89 -3.25
C PHE A 33 23.35 21.46 -3.78
N GLU A 34 23.77 21.16 -5.02
CA GLU A 34 23.76 19.81 -5.60
C GLU A 34 24.50 18.78 -4.72
N TYR A 35 25.50 19.18 -3.93
CA TYR A 35 26.17 18.28 -2.98
C TYR A 35 25.28 17.84 -1.82
N VAL A 36 24.42 18.74 -1.34
CA VAL A 36 23.40 18.39 -0.34
C VAL A 36 22.32 17.51 -0.97
N VAL A 37 21.92 17.82 -2.21
CA VAL A 37 21.03 16.97 -3.01
C VAL A 37 21.60 15.56 -3.17
N ALA A 38 22.90 15.42 -3.45
CA ALA A 38 23.56 14.13 -3.61
C ALA A 38 23.51 13.29 -2.33
N GLY A 39 23.70 13.89 -1.15
CA GLY A 39 23.51 13.19 0.13
C GLY A 39 22.10 12.62 0.26
N ASN A 40 21.07 13.43 -0.01
CA ASN A 40 19.68 12.99 0.06
C ASN A 40 19.33 11.97 -1.05
N ALA A 41 19.91 12.13 -2.25
CA ALA A 41 19.75 11.21 -3.37
C ALA A 41 20.38 9.84 -3.09
N ILE A 42 21.49 9.76 -2.35
CA ILE A 42 22.07 8.47 -1.97
C ILE A 42 21.17 7.74 -0.97
N PHE A 43 20.80 8.40 0.12
CA PHE A 43 20.17 7.71 1.24
C PHE A 43 18.66 7.61 1.12
N TYR A 44 17.99 8.69 0.73
CA TYR A 44 16.53 8.75 0.75
C TYR A 44 15.94 8.44 -0.63
N GLY A 45 16.21 9.29 -1.62
CA GLY A 45 15.78 9.07 -3.00
C GLY A 45 16.38 7.83 -3.65
N GLY A 46 17.50 7.33 -3.14
CA GLY A 46 18.24 6.18 -3.66
C GLY A 46 17.96 4.90 -2.89
N VAL A 47 18.79 4.61 -1.88
CA VAL A 47 18.70 3.38 -1.07
C VAL A 47 17.32 3.23 -0.43
N GLY A 48 16.81 4.26 0.24
CA GLY A 48 15.49 4.23 0.88
C GLY A 48 14.38 3.87 -0.10
N GLN A 49 14.39 4.47 -1.29
CA GLN A 49 13.41 4.19 -2.34
C GLN A 49 13.56 2.78 -2.93
N MET A 50 14.79 2.25 -3.06
CA MET A 50 15.01 0.86 -3.48
C MET A 50 14.53 -0.15 -2.43
N LEU A 51 14.70 0.14 -1.13
CA LEU A 51 14.16 -0.70 -0.05
C LEU A 51 12.63 -0.72 -0.10
N VAL A 52 11.98 0.43 -0.30
CA VAL A 52 10.53 0.50 -0.54
C VAL A 52 10.12 -0.39 -1.70
N ALA A 53 10.88 -0.39 -2.80
CA ALA A 53 10.58 -1.26 -3.95
C ALA A 53 10.60 -2.75 -3.56
N ILE A 54 11.60 -3.19 -2.81
CA ILE A 54 11.69 -4.58 -2.32
C ILE A 54 10.45 -4.93 -1.47
N PHE A 55 10.01 -4.01 -0.61
CA PHE A 55 8.77 -4.23 0.13
C PHE A 55 7.53 -4.24 -0.78
N GLU A 56 7.45 -3.40 -1.81
CA GLU A 56 6.33 -3.38 -2.76
C GLU A 56 6.19 -4.69 -3.55
N ILE A 57 7.29 -5.33 -3.96
CA ILE A 57 7.20 -6.63 -4.64
C ILE A 57 6.75 -7.74 -3.69
N ILE A 58 7.15 -7.68 -2.41
CA ILE A 58 6.64 -8.57 -1.34
C ILE A 58 5.14 -8.33 -1.10
N HIS A 59 4.69 -7.07 -1.19
CA HIS A 59 3.28 -6.71 -1.15
C HIS A 59 2.51 -7.09 -2.42
N GLY A 60 3.18 -7.52 -3.49
CA GLY A 60 2.59 -8.00 -4.74
C GLY A 60 2.35 -6.91 -5.79
N SER A 61 2.98 -5.74 -5.67
CA SER A 61 2.90 -4.66 -6.66
C SER A 61 4.12 -4.64 -7.58
N SER A 62 4.03 -5.30 -8.74
CA SER A 62 5.09 -5.26 -9.76
C SER A 62 5.30 -3.85 -10.34
N PHE A 63 4.23 -3.06 -10.45
CA PHE A 63 4.32 -1.69 -10.94
C PHE A 63 5.12 -0.80 -10.00
N SER A 64 4.75 -0.78 -8.70
CA SER A 64 5.44 0.05 -7.72
C SER A 64 6.89 -0.39 -7.54
N PHE A 65 7.16 -1.71 -7.56
CA PHE A 65 8.52 -2.23 -7.55
C PHE A 65 9.34 -1.66 -8.70
N ALA A 66 8.85 -1.77 -9.95
CA ALA A 66 9.56 -1.27 -11.11
C ALA A 66 9.82 0.24 -11.00
N VAL A 67 8.80 1.01 -10.60
CA VAL A 67 8.91 2.47 -10.41
C VAL A 67 9.94 2.83 -9.35
N PHE A 68 9.77 2.36 -8.12
CA PHE A 68 10.61 2.79 -7.00
C PHE A 68 12.04 2.27 -7.13
N PHE A 69 12.23 1.05 -7.64
CA PHE A 69 13.58 0.53 -7.85
C PHE A 69 14.31 1.31 -8.95
N SER A 70 13.63 1.59 -10.08
CA SER A 70 14.23 2.35 -11.18
C SER A 70 14.63 3.76 -10.76
N TYR A 71 13.75 4.51 -10.09
CA TYR A 71 14.09 5.86 -9.66
C TYR A 71 15.07 5.89 -8.47
N GLY A 72 15.08 4.87 -7.61
CA GLY A 72 16.12 4.69 -6.62
C GLY A 72 17.50 4.49 -7.26
N ALA A 73 17.58 3.66 -8.29
CA ALA A 73 18.80 3.48 -9.07
C ALA A 73 19.20 4.75 -9.83
N PHE A 74 18.23 5.52 -10.37
CA PHE A 74 18.49 6.82 -10.98
C PHE A 74 19.19 7.77 -10.01
N TRP A 75 18.66 7.93 -8.80
CA TRP A 75 19.21 8.87 -7.81
C TRP A 75 20.60 8.46 -7.34
N LEU A 76 20.85 7.17 -7.13
CA LEU A 76 22.19 6.67 -6.83
C LEU A 76 23.19 6.93 -7.97
N GLY A 77 22.78 6.65 -9.21
CA GLY A 77 23.60 6.92 -10.39
C GLY A 77 23.88 8.40 -10.59
N TRP A 78 22.86 9.26 -10.40
CA TRP A 78 22.99 10.71 -10.50
C TRP A 78 23.97 11.25 -9.46
N ALA A 79 23.82 10.87 -8.19
CA ALA A 79 24.70 11.30 -7.12
C ALA A 79 26.14 10.82 -7.32
N PHE A 80 26.32 9.57 -7.80
CA PHE A 80 27.62 9.03 -8.13
C PHE A 80 28.31 9.84 -9.23
N VAL A 81 27.61 10.14 -10.32
CA VAL A 81 28.14 10.95 -11.43
C VAL A 81 28.50 12.37 -10.95
N LEU A 82 27.70 12.98 -10.08
CA LEU A 82 28.02 14.29 -9.51
C LEU A 82 29.30 14.26 -8.68
N VAL A 83 29.42 13.29 -7.75
CA VAL A 83 30.57 13.17 -6.86
C VAL A 83 31.85 12.85 -7.63
N GLU A 84 31.78 12.02 -8.67
CA GLU A 84 32.94 11.73 -9.53
C GLU A 84 33.41 12.94 -10.32
N ARG A 85 32.50 13.84 -10.73
CA ARG A 85 32.86 15.11 -11.40
C ARG A 85 33.50 16.14 -10.47
N ALA A 86 33.24 16.04 -9.17
CA ALA A 86 33.72 17.01 -8.18
C ALA A 86 35.15 16.73 -7.68
N LYS A 87 35.68 15.54 -7.92
CA LYS A 87 37.03 15.17 -7.50
C LYS A 87 38.04 15.54 -8.61
N ASP A 88 39.18 16.09 -8.24
CA ASP A 88 40.38 16.25 -9.10
C ASP A 88 40.95 14.90 -9.60
N TYR A 89 40.37 13.78 -9.18
CA TYR A 89 40.67 12.43 -9.62
C TYR A 89 39.36 11.76 -10.04
N SER A 90 39.08 11.78 -11.34
CA SER A 90 38.03 10.97 -11.93
C SER A 90 38.49 9.51 -11.94
N ALA A 91 37.82 8.61 -11.22
CA ALA A 91 38.18 7.18 -11.24
C ALA A 91 37.99 6.56 -12.65
N PHE A 92 37.26 7.26 -13.52
CA PHE A 92 36.90 6.86 -14.87
C PHE A 92 37.41 7.82 -15.97
N GLY A 93 38.32 8.74 -15.62
CA GLY A 93 38.95 9.69 -16.56
C GLY A 93 38.16 10.96 -16.86
N ASP A 94 38.87 11.96 -17.39
CA ASP A 94 38.32 13.28 -17.72
C ASP A 94 37.56 13.24 -19.05
N ALA A 95 36.32 12.76 -19.02
CA ALA A 95 35.46 12.75 -20.19
C ALA A 95 34.26 13.68 -20.01
N SER A 96 34.16 14.70 -20.86
CA SER A 96 32.93 15.49 -21.04
C SER A 96 32.07 14.80 -22.10
N TYR A 97 30.89 14.31 -21.71
CA TYR A 97 29.96 13.55 -22.56
C TYR A 97 28.56 14.20 -22.65
N PRO A 98 28.43 15.45 -23.13
CA PRO A 98 27.14 16.14 -23.19
C PRO A 98 26.09 15.38 -24.03
N THR A 99 26.51 14.77 -25.14
CA THR A 99 25.65 13.88 -25.95
C THR A 99 25.22 12.65 -25.16
N GLY A 100 26.15 12.03 -24.42
CA GLY A 100 25.85 10.87 -23.57
C GLY A 100 24.85 11.19 -22.47
N MET A 101 25.01 12.34 -21.80
CA MET A 101 24.08 12.81 -20.76
C MET A 101 22.70 13.13 -21.34
N THR A 102 22.66 13.74 -22.53
CA THR A 102 21.40 13.99 -23.25
C THR A 102 20.65 12.69 -23.54
N LEU A 103 21.34 11.68 -24.11
CA LEU A 103 20.75 10.38 -24.43
C LEU A 103 20.32 9.62 -23.17
N PHE A 104 21.10 9.71 -22.10
CA PHE A 104 20.74 9.17 -20.78
C PHE A 104 19.43 9.75 -20.27
N LEU A 105 19.27 11.08 -20.29
CA LEU A 105 18.04 11.75 -19.86
C LEU A 105 16.84 11.40 -20.75
N ILE A 106 17.04 11.27 -22.07
CA ILE A 106 16.00 10.79 -23.01
C ILE A 106 15.53 9.38 -22.63
N GLN A 107 16.45 8.47 -22.29
CA GLN A 107 16.09 7.10 -21.88
C GLN A 107 15.23 7.09 -20.61
N TRP A 108 15.55 7.93 -19.62
CA TRP A 108 14.72 8.10 -18.43
C TRP A 108 13.35 8.73 -18.74
N GLY A 109 13.29 9.65 -19.71
CA GLY A 109 12.02 10.19 -20.23
C GLY A 109 11.16 9.12 -20.88
N ILE A 110 11.75 8.22 -21.68
CA ILE A 110 11.05 7.08 -22.31
C ILE A 110 10.52 6.13 -21.23
N LEU A 111 11.35 5.74 -20.26
CA LEU A 111 10.92 4.87 -19.16
C LEU A 111 9.76 5.50 -18.36
N SER A 112 9.87 6.80 -18.06
CA SER A 112 8.82 7.55 -17.37
C SER A 112 7.52 7.60 -18.18
N THR A 113 7.62 7.71 -19.51
CA THR A 113 6.47 7.66 -20.42
C THR A 113 5.82 6.27 -20.44
N CYS A 114 6.60 5.19 -20.39
CA CYS A 114 6.07 3.84 -20.25
C CYS A 114 5.29 3.69 -18.93
N PHE A 115 5.82 4.19 -17.82
CA PHE A 115 5.11 4.17 -16.53
C PHE A 115 3.86 5.06 -16.54
N PHE A 116 3.92 6.24 -17.17
CA PHE A 116 2.76 7.10 -17.38
C PHE A 116 1.59 6.33 -18.03
N ILE A 117 1.84 5.57 -19.10
CA ILE A 117 0.80 4.76 -19.78
C ILE A 117 0.15 3.78 -18.80
N VAL A 118 0.93 3.13 -17.93
CA VAL A 118 0.39 2.22 -16.90
C VAL A 118 -0.46 2.98 -15.86
N THR A 119 -0.10 4.21 -15.53
CA THR A 119 -0.83 5.04 -14.55
C THR A 119 -2.20 5.49 -15.03
N LEU A 120 -2.49 5.44 -16.34
CA LEU A 120 -3.79 5.83 -16.90
C LEU A 120 -4.98 5.05 -16.32
N ARG A 121 -4.75 3.85 -15.80
CA ARG A 121 -5.76 3.02 -15.10
C ARG A 121 -5.61 3.01 -13.58
N LYS A 122 -4.62 3.73 -13.04
CA LYS A 122 -4.39 3.88 -11.61
C LYS A 122 -5.20 5.08 -11.12
N ASN A 123 -4.58 6.12 -10.60
CA ASN A 123 -5.26 7.29 -10.02
C ASN A 123 -4.74 8.60 -10.66
N ILE A 124 -5.50 9.68 -10.51
CA ILE A 124 -5.19 10.98 -11.14
C ILE A 124 -3.87 11.54 -10.62
N CYS A 125 -3.58 11.37 -9.32
CA CYS A 125 -2.34 11.86 -8.73
C CYS A 125 -1.11 11.26 -9.43
N LEU A 126 -1.09 9.94 -9.63
CA LEU A 126 0.00 9.25 -10.33
C LEU A 126 0.09 9.66 -11.80
N ILE A 127 -1.04 9.84 -12.50
CA ILE A 127 -1.02 10.35 -13.88
C ILE A 127 -0.33 11.70 -13.96
N VAL A 128 -0.70 12.63 -13.06
CA VAL A 128 -0.11 13.97 -13.01
C VAL A 128 1.38 13.90 -12.71
N VAL A 129 1.80 13.07 -11.74
CA VAL A 129 3.21 12.89 -11.41
C VAL A 129 3.99 12.39 -12.63
N PHE A 130 3.51 11.33 -13.29
CA PHE A 130 4.26 10.70 -14.38
C PHE A 130 4.28 11.50 -15.69
N VAL A 131 3.21 12.24 -16.01
CA VAL A 131 3.21 13.12 -17.19
C VAL A 131 4.16 14.30 -16.99
N LEU A 132 4.18 14.89 -15.79
CA LEU A 132 5.10 15.96 -15.46
C LEU A 132 6.54 15.44 -15.44
N LEU A 133 6.79 14.28 -14.81
CA LEU A 133 8.12 13.67 -14.74
C LEU A 133 8.70 13.34 -16.11
N SER A 134 7.89 12.73 -16.99
CA SER A 134 8.30 12.46 -18.37
C SER A 134 8.70 13.75 -19.08
N THR A 135 7.88 14.79 -18.95
CA THR A 135 8.17 16.11 -19.52
C THR A 135 9.44 16.72 -18.93
N THR A 136 9.66 16.60 -17.62
CA THR A 136 10.88 17.06 -16.94
C THR A 136 12.12 16.42 -17.55
N PHE A 137 12.15 15.10 -17.74
CA PHE A 137 13.31 14.42 -18.32
C PHE A 137 13.60 14.88 -19.76
N TYR A 138 12.56 15.04 -20.59
CA TYR A 138 12.74 15.55 -21.95
C TYR A 138 13.24 17.01 -21.97
N LEU A 139 12.75 17.85 -21.06
CA LEU A 139 13.23 19.23 -20.93
C LEU A 139 14.67 19.29 -20.40
N LEU A 140 15.04 18.45 -19.42
CA LEU A 140 16.44 18.34 -18.94
C LEU A 140 17.38 17.88 -20.06
N ALA A 141 16.94 16.91 -20.87
CA ALA A 141 17.70 16.45 -22.03
C ALA A 141 17.87 17.59 -23.05
N ALA A 142 16.79 18.30 -23.38
CA ALA A 142 16.83 19.44 -24.30
C ALA A 142 17.72 20.58 -23.77
N ALA A 143 17.65 20.87 -22.47
CA ALA A 143 18.52 21.84 -21.81
C ALA A 143 20.00 21.45 -21.93
N THR A 144 20.31 20.16 -21.73
CA THR A 144 21.67 19.63 -21.88
C THR A 144 22.17 19.72 -23.33
N ALA A 145 21.33 19.35 -24.30
CA ALA A 145 21.68 19.37 -25.72
C ALA A 145 21.90 20.79 -26.27
N THR A 146 21.09 21.74 -25.81
CA THR A 146 21.10 23.13 -26.32
C THR A 146 21.92 24.08 -25.46
N SER A 147 22.32 23.67 -24.26
CA SER A 147 22.89 24.55 -23.21
C SER A 147 22.02 25.78 -22.91
N SER A 148 20.71 25.69 -23.14
CA SER A 148 19.78 26.81 -22.98
C SER A 148 19.33 26.95 -21.53
N LEU A 149 19.67 28.09 -20.90
CA LEU A 149 19.24 28.42 -19.55
C LEU A 149 17.71 28.52 -19.42
N ALA A 150 17.03 29.03 -20.46
CA ALA A 150 15.57 29.12 -20.46
C ALA A 150 14.91 27.73 -20.43
N VAL A 151 15.46 26.78 -21.19
CA VAL A 151 14.96 25.39 -21.20
C VAL A 151 15.31 24.69 -19.88
N LYS A 152 16.51 24.94 -19.32
CA LYS A 152 16.90 24.44 -17.99
C LYS A 152 15.90 24.87 -16.91
N ARG A 153 15.57 26.17 -16.86
CA ARG A 153 14.57 26.70 -15.92
C ARG A 153 13.19 26.12 -16.12
N ALA A 154 12.77 25.95 -17.38
CA ALA A 154 11.49 25.29 -17.69
C ALA A 154 11.48 23.85 -17.16
N ALA A 155 12.56 23.09 -17.36
CA ALA A 155 12.72 21.75 -16.79
C ALA A 155 12.59 21.77 -15.27
N GLY A 156 13.25 22.73 -14.63
CA GLY A 156 13.16 23.00 -13.19
C GLY A 156 11.72 23.17 -12.70
N TYR A 157 10.91 23.99 -13.35
CA TYR A 157 9.51 24.20 -12.97
C TYR A 157 8.66 22.95 -13.13
N PHE A 158 8.79 22.22 -14.24
CA PHE A 158 8.08 20.95 -14.43
C PHE A 158 8.48 19.91 -13.39
N GLY A 159 9.77 19.82 -13.06
CA GLY A 159 10.25 18.91 -12.02
C GLY A 159 9.79 19.33 -10.63
N PHE A 160 9.71 20.64 -10.35
CA PHE A 160 9.15 21.15 -9.10
C PHE A 160 7.69 20.70 -8.92
N PHE A 161 6.84 20.87 -9.94
CA PHE A 161 5.45 20.42 -9.85
C PHE A 161 5.32 18.89 -9.81
N THR A 162 6.21 18.16 -10.49
CA THR A 162 6.34 16.71 -10.33
C THR A 162 6.59 16.33 -8.87
N ALA A 163 7.57 16.98 -8.24
CA ALA A 163 7.97 16.73 -6.86
C ALA A 163 6.85 17.01 -5.87
N VAL A 164 6.18 18.17 -6.02
CA VAL A 164 5.01 18.53 -5.21
C VAL A 164 3.87 17.53 -5.40
N GLY A 165 3.62 17.09 -6.64
CA GLY A 165 2.63 16.06 -6.93
C GLY A 165 2.94 14.73 -6.25
N ALA A 166 4.20 14.29 -6.28
CA ALA A 166 4.63 13.06 -5.61
C ALA A 166 4.52 13.17 -4.09
N PHE A 167 4.93 14.31 -3.52
CA PHE A 167 4.81 14.59 -2.11
C PHE A 167 3.35 14.58 -1.65
N TYR A 168 2.47 15.26 -2.39
CA TYR A 168 1.04 15.24 -2.16
C TYR A 168 0.48 13.82 -2.21
N THR A 169 0.87 13.03 -3.22
CA THR A 169 0.40 11.64 -3.39
C THR A 169 0.80 10.80 -2.18
N GLY A 170 2.06 10.85 -1.75
CA GLY A 170 2.55 10.12 -0.59
C GLY A 170 1.84 10.52 0.72
N VAL A 171 1.71 11.83 0.98
CA VAL A 171 0.97 12.31 2.17
C VAL A 171 -0.50 11.89 2.12
N ALA A 172 -1.14 12.00 0.95
CA ALA A 172 -2.53 11.62 0.79
C ALA A 172 -2.77 10.11 0.98
N GLU A 173 -1.80 9.27 0.60
CA GLU A 173 -1.87 7.84 0.88
C GLU A 173 -1.72 7.55 2.39
N LEU A 174 -0.75 8.17 3.07
CA LEU A 174 -0.59 8.05 4.53
C LEU A 174 -1.85 8.49 5.28
N ILE A 175 -2.41 9.65 4.92
CA ILE A 175 -3.62 10.18 5.54
C ILE A 175 -4.80 9.20 5.35
N ASN A 176 -4.96 8.66 4.15
CA ASN A 176 -6.05 7.73 3.87
C ASN A 176 -5.89 6.41 4.63
N GLU A 177 -4.65 5.95 4.83
CA GLU A 177 -4.34 4.76 5.62
C GLU A 177 -4.64 4.98 7.11
N GLU A 178 -4.08 6.04 7.70
CA GLU A 178 -4.23 6.37 9.12
C GLU A 178 -5.68 6.72 9.50
N TRP A 179 -6.40 7.43 8.61
CA TRP A 179 -7.78 7.86 8.90
C TRP A 179 -8.83 6.88 8.34
N GLY A 180 -8.40 5.84 7.62
CA GLY A 180 -9.26 4.81 7.05
C GLY A 180 -10.31 5.30 6.07
N ARG A 181 -10.13 6.47 5.45
CA ARG A 181 -11.06 7.06 4.49
C ARG A 181 -10.35 7.94 3.48
N HIS A 182 -10.89 8.03 2.26
CA HIS A 182 -10.40 8.98 1.26
C HIS A 182 -10.75 10.41 1.65
N VAL A 183 -9.76 11.17 2.11
CA VAL A 183 -9.94 12.59 2.49
C VAL A 183 -9.47 13.51 1.39
N LEU A 184 -8.29 13.24 0.85
CA LEU A 184 -7.68 14.08 -0.17
C LEU A 184 -8.08 13.59 -1.58
N PRO A 185 -8.37 14.51 -2.52
CA PRO A 185 -8.82 14.16 -3.87
C PRO A 185 -7.72 13.50 -4.72
N GLY A 186 -8.13 12.77 -5.76
CA GLY A 186 -7.24 12.31 -6.82
C GLY A 186 -6.65 10.90 -6.66
N LEU A 187 -6.73 10.29 -5.47
CA LEU A 187 -6.25 8.92 -5.21
C LEU A 187 -7.23 7.81 -5.62
N ARG A 188 -8.46 8.16 -6.01
CA ARG A 188 -9.43 7.17 -6.48
C ARG A 188 -9.01 6.59 -7.84
N PRO A 189 -9.16 5.28 -8.05
CA PRO A 189 -8.89 4.68 -9.35
C PRO A 189 -9.77 5.29 -10.46
N ILE A 190 -9.19 5.54 -11.64
CA ILE A 190 -9.91 6.12 -12.80
C ILE A 190 -10.68 5.04 -13.54
N LEU A 191 -10.02 3.92 -13.83
CA LEU A 191 -10.69 2.69 -14.18
C LEU A 191 -10.65 1.78 -12.96
N SER A 192 -11.76 1.69 -12.24
CA SER A 192 -12.03 0.48 -11.48
C SER A 192 -11.90 -0.70 -12.46
N PRO A 193 -11.23 -1.82 -12.10
CA PRO A 193 -11.43 -3.07 -12.83
C PRO A 193 -12.94 -3.20 -13.01
N ALA A 194 -13.42 -3.43 -14.24
CA ALA A 194 -14.84 -3.56 -14.54
C ALA A 194 -15.46 -4.34 -13.40
N LEU A 195 -16.28 -3.66 -12.59
CA LEU A 195 -16.63 -4.15 -11.27
C LEU A 195 -17.26 -5.51 -11.49
N LYS A 196 -16.52 -6.59 -11.21
CA LYS A 196 -17.07 -7.94 -11.39
C LYS A 196 -18.27 -7.99 -10.47
N ASP A 197 -19.42 -8.21 -11.09
CA ASP A 197 -20.66 -8.32 -10.35
C ASP A 197 -20.52 -9.53 -9.44
N ILE A 198 -20.64 -9.32 -8.13
CA ILE A 198 -20.37 -10.38 -7.16
C ILE A 198 -21.56 -11.33 -7.21
N SER A 199 -21.41 -12.46 -7.89
CA SER A 199 -22.41 -13.52 -7.92
C SER A 199 -22.16 -14.57 -6.83
N LYS A 200 -23.21 -15.32 -6.50
CA LYS A 200 -23.12 -16.44 -5.56
C LYS A 200 -22.08 -17.46 -6.01
N GLU A 201 -22.09 -17.81 -7.30
CA GLU A 201 -21.22 -18.82 -7.91
C GLU A 201 -19.75 -18.36 -7.90
N GLU A 202 -19.49 -17.07 -8.08
CA GLU A 202 -18.15 -16.52 -7.96
C GLU A 202 -17.63 -16.64 -6.53
N ILE A 203 -18.45 -16.30 -5.54
CA ILE A 203 -18.07 -16.45 -4.12
C ILE A 203 -17.76 -17.90 -3.78
N GLN A 204 -18.54 -18.86 -4.26
CA GLN A 204 -18.27 -20.29 -4.05
C GLN A 204 -16.92 -20.71 -4.67
N LYS A 205 -16.56 -20.21 -5.86
CA LYS A 205 -15.26 -20.48 -6.49
C LYS A 205 -14.08 -19.90 -5.70
N LEU A 206 -14.31 -18.84 -4.93
CA LEU A 206 -13.33 -18.23 -4.03
C LEU A 206 -13.25 -18.94 -2.67
N THR A 207 -13.97 -20.05 -2.49
CA THR A 207 -13.92 -20.86 -1.27
C THR A 207 -13.19 -22.18 -1.51
N SER A 208 -12.42 -22.63 -0.53
CA SER A 208 -11.77 -23.94 -0.53
C SER A 208 -11.87 -24.56 0.85
N TYR A 209 -12.21 -25.84 0.92
CA TYR A 209 -12.42 -26.54 2.20
C TYR A 209 -11.42 -27.67 2.40
N ASP A 210 -10.76 -27.66 3.56
CA ASP A 210 -9.91 -28.75 4.03
C ASP A 210 -10.64 -29.58 5.09
N LYS A 211 -10.99 -30.81 4.70
CA LYS A 211 -11.65 -31.80 5.56
C LYS A 211 -10.82 -32.18 6.79
N LYS A 212 -9.48 -32.18 6.71
CA LYS A 212 -8.63 -32.65 7.82
C LYS A 212 -8.63 -31.68 8.99
N SER A 213 -8.61 -30.38 8.68
CA SER A 213 -8.57 -29.31 9.68
C SER A 213 -9.94 -28.66 9.93
N ASN A 214 -11.00 -29.18 9.31
CA ASN A 214 -12.34 -28.58 9.28
C ASN A 214 -12.27 -27.07 8.97
N SER A 215 -11.40 -26.68 8.03
CA SER A 215 -11.08 -25.27 7.75
C SER A 215 -11.53 -24.87 6.35
N MET A 216 -12.28 -23.77 6.28
CA MET A 216 -12.71 -23.12 5.06
C MET A 216 -11.86 -21.87 4.79
N PHE A 217 -11.22 -21.82 3.63
CA PHE A 217 -10.44 -20.71 3.15
C PHE A 217 -11.30 -19.85 2.21
N LEU A 218 -11.44 -18.57 2.52
CA LEU A 218 -12.14 -17.57 1.72
C LEU A 218 -11.12 -16.62 1.07
N GLN A 219 -10.93 -16.73 -0.25
CA GLN A 219 -9.99 -15.93 -1.02
C GLN A 219 -10.66 -14.65 -1.54
N PHE A 220 -10.98 -13.72 -0.63
CA PHE A 220 -11.68 -12.47 -0.99
C PHE A 220 -10.74 -11.33 -1.40
N SER A 221 -9.49 -11.64 -1.74
CA SER A 221 -8.51 -10.64 -2.16
C SER A 221 -9.03 -9.81 -3.33
N GLY A 222 -9.09 -8.48 -3.17
CA GLY A 222 -9.54 -7.53 -4.20
C GLY A 222 -11.06 -7.40 -4.39
N LEU A 223 -11.88 -8.00 -3.52
CA LEU A 223 -13.35 -7.93 -3.61
C LEU A 223 -13.86 -6.48 -3.45
N GLN A 224 -14.79 -6.04 -4.31
CA GLN A 224 -15.40 -4.71 -4.22
C GLN A 224 -16.91 -4.78 -4.00
N VAL A 225 -17.36 -4.36 -2.81
CA VAL A 225 -18.76 -4.38 -2.37
C VAL A 225 -19.32 -2.97 -2.47
N TYR A 226 -20.15 -2.71 -3.47
CA TYR A 226 -20.70 -1.36 -3.72
C TYR A 226 -22.20 -1.36 -4.01
N ARG A 227 -22.86 -2.52 -3.92
CA ARG A 227 -24.32 -2.65 -3.94
C ARG A 227 -24.80 -3.63 -2.87
N LYS A 228 -26.05 -3.49 -2.41
CA LYS A 228 -26.63 -4.39 -1.39
C LYS A 228 -26.73 -5.83 -1.89
N GLU A 229 -26.93 -6.04 -3.18
CA GLU A 229 -27.02 -7.38 -3.79
C GLU A 229 -25.70 -8.16 -3.62
N HIS A 230 -24.56 -7.47 -3.57
CA HIS A 230 -23.26 -8.10 -3.35
C HIS A 230 -23.17 -8.71 -1.95
N ILE A 231 -23.72 -8.04 -0.94
CA ILE A 231 -23.75 -8.53 0.44
C ILE A 231 -24.58 -9.81 0.52
N ALA A 232 -25.74 -9.82 -0.15
CA ALA A 232 -26.59 -11.01 -0.23
C ALA A 232 -25.88 -12.16 -0.97
N ALA A 233 -25.17 -11.88 -2.07
CA ALA A 233 -24.41 -12.86 -2.83
C ALA A 233 -23.25 -13.46 -2.02
N ILE A 234 -22.51 -12.64 -1.27
CA ILE A 234 -21.45 -13.10 -0.35
C ILE A 234 -22.04 -14.01 0.73
N ARG A 235 -23.13 -13.56 1.37
CA ARG A 235 -23.81 -14.33 2.42
C ARG A 235 -24.22 -15.71 1.92
N GLU A 236 -24.99 -15.75 0.84
CA GLU A 236 -25.53 -17.01 0.32
C GLU A 236 -24.44 -17.88 -0.33
N GLY A 237 -23.41 -17.27 -0.95
CA GLY A 237 -22.27 -17.98 -1.50
C GLY A 237 -21.46 -18.71 -0.43
N VAL A 238 -21.05 -17.99 0.64
CA VAL A 238 -20.30 -18.57 1.76
C VAL A 238 -21.13 -19.63 2.50
N LYS A 239 -22.39 -19.32 2.80
CA LYS A 239 -23.31 -20.26 3.45
C LYS A 239 -23.44 -21.54 2.63
N THR A 240 -23.68 -21.44 1.32
CA THR A 240 -23.83 -22.62 0.46
C THR A 240 -22.54 -23.42 0.40
N ALA A 241 -21.38 -22.77 0.29
CA ALA A 241 -20.08 -23.44 0.29
C ALA A 241 -19.84 -24.24 1.58
N ILE A 242 -20.17 -23.67 2.75
CA ILE A 242 -20.03 -24.36 4.06
C ILE A 242 -20.99 -25.53 4.16
N LEU A 243 -22.26 -25.33 3.78
CA LEU A 243 -23.27 -26.37 3.80
C LEU A 243 -22.86 -27.54 2.90
N ASP A 244 -22.45 -27.27 1.66
CA ASP A 244 -21.98 -28.28 0.71
C ASP A 244 -20.75 -29.04 1.21
N ALA A 245 -19.80 -28.33 1.82
CA ALA A 245 -18.58 -28.91 2.37
C ALA A 245 -18.82 -29.85 3.57
N THR A 246 -19.88 -29.62 4.34
CA THR A 246 -20.18 -30.33 5.60
C THR A 246 -21.34 -31.33 5.47
N LYS A 247 -21.91 -31.53 4.27
CA LYS A 247 -23.03 -32.47 4.02
C LYS A 247 -22.78 -33.88 4.55
N ASP A 248 -21.55 -34.36 4.40
CA ASP A 248 -21.17 -35.73 4.76
C ASP A 248 -20.72 -35.87 6.23
N SER A 249 -20.64 -34.76 6.98
CA SER A 249 -19.93 -34.73 8.25
C SER A 249 -20.75 -35.18 9.47
N GLY A 250 -22.06 -35.41 9.33
CA GLY A 250 -22.94 -35.94 10.39
C GLY A 250 -23.06 -35.12 11.69
N GLY A 251 -22.25 -34.06 11.85
CA GLY A 251 -22.18 -33.17 13.01
C GLY A 251 -22.61 -31.73 12.70
N GLU A 252 -22.29 -30.79 13.59
CA GLU A 252 -22.60 -29.36 13.39
C GLU A 252 -21.99 -28.83 12.09
N GLN A 253 -22.80 -28.11 11.30
CA GLN A 253 -22.41 -27.51 10.01
C GLN A 253 -21.55 -26.24 10.20
N LYS A 254 -20.62 -26.28 11.16
CA LYS A 254 -19.72 -25.17 11.49
C LYS A 254 -18.27 -25.53 11.18
N VAL A 255 -17.54 -24.56 10.64
CA VAL A 255 -16.15 -24.72 10.19
C VAL A 255 -15.24 -23.65 10.78
N HIS A 256 -13.94 -23.92 10.90
CA HIS A 256 -12.95 -22.88 11.12
C HIS A 256 -12.79 -22.08 9.83
N VAL A 257 -12.82 -20.75 9.90
CA VAL A 257 -12.75 -19.90 8.71
C VAL A 257 -11.45 -19.12 8.67
N ILE A 258 -10.82 -19.11 7.50
CA ILE A 258 -9.62 -18.32 7.21
C ILE A 258 -9.97 -17.41 6.04
N VAL A 259 -9.98 -16.10 6.26
CA VAL A 259 -10.37 -15.11 5.23
C VAL A 259 -9.19 -14.24 4.84
N ASP A 260 -8.94 -14.12 3.53
CA ASP A 260 -8.04 -13.13 2.94
C ASP A 260 -8.82 -11.89 2.50
N TYR A 261 -8.66 -10.79 3.25
CA TYR A 261 -9.31 -9.50 3.00
C TYR A 261 -8.39 -8.50 2.28
N LYS A 262 -7.25 -8.94 1.73
CA LYS A 262 -6.30 -8.03 1.07
C LYS A 262 -6.99 -7.23 -0.04
N ASN A 263 -6.90 -5.90 0.00
CA ASN A 263 -7.52 -4.98 -0.98
C ASN A 263 -9.05 -5.11 -1.14
N VAL A 264 -9.78 -5.62 -0.13
CA VAL A 264 -11.24 -5.55 -0.13
C VAL A 264 -11.70 -4.11 0.10
N SER A 265 -12.64 -3.66 -0.73
CA SER A 265 -13.24 -2.31 -0.67
C SER A 265 -14.74 -2.41 -0.50
N ILE A 266 -15.31 -1.63 0.43
CA ILE A 266 -16.74 -1.62 0.75
C ILE A 266 -17.24 -0.18 0.67
N ALA A 267 -18.37 0.04 0.00
CA ALA A 267 -19.02 1.35 -0.05
C ALA A 267 -19.52 1.73 1.36
N LYS A 268 -19.31 3.00 1.73
CA LYS A 268 -19.51 3.49 3.10
C LYS A 268 -20.94 3.33 3.61
N ASP A 269 -21.91 3.50 2.73
CA ASP A 269 -23.35 3.32 2.98
C ASP A 269 -23.75 1.85 3.18
N LEU A 270 -22.85 0.92 2.86
CA LEU A 270 -23.06 -0.52 2.95
C LEU A 270 -22.24 -1.18 4.07
N GLU A 271 -21.42 -0.41 4.80
CA GLU A 271 -20.56 -0.96 5.87
C GLU A 271 -21.41 -1.66 6.94
N GLU A 272 -22.47 -1.02 7.43
CA GLU A 272 -23.33 -1.62 8.47
C GLU A 272 -24.02 -2.90 8.00
N ASP A 273 -24.61 -2.89 6.80
CA ASP A 273 -25.22 -4.08 6.20
C ASP A 273 -24.21 -5.23 6.05
N TYR A 274 -22.96 -4.90 5.68
CA TYR A 274 -21.88 -5.88 5.57
C TYR A 274 -21.51 -6.46 6.94
N TRP A 275 -21.44 -5.62 7.97
CA TRP A 275 -21.15 -6.04 9.35
C TRP A 275 -22.22 -6.97 9.92
N GLU A 276 -23.50 -6.67 9.66
CA GLU A 276 -24.58 -7.54 10.06
C GLU A 276 -24.48 -8.91 9.38
N MET A 277 -24.14 -8.91 8.10
CA MET A 277 -23.93 -10.13 7.33
C MET A 277 -22.75 -10.97 7.88
N THR A 278 -21.61 -10.37 8.20
CA THR A 278 -20.47 -11.12 8.76
C THR A 278 -20.79 -11.67 10.15
N ARG A 279 -21.46 -10.89 11.01
CA ARG A 279 -21.91 -11.34 12.33
C ARG A 279 -22.91 -12.50 12.21
N PHE A 280 -23.80 -12.46 11.23
CA PHE A 280 -24.72 -13.54 10.95
C PHE A 280 -23.95 -14.83 10.60
N LEU A 281 -22.97 -14.77 9.69
CA LEU A 281 -22.17 -15.93 9.31
C LEU A 281 -21.35 -16.48 10.49
N GLU A 282 -20.75 -15.59 11.28
CA GLU A 282 -19.96 -15.97 12.46
C GLU A 282 -20.77 -16.71 13.51
N ARG A 283 -22.00 -16.25 13.81
CA ARG A 283 -22.86 -16.89 14.81
C ARG A 283 -23.36 -18.27 14.36
N HIS A 284 -23.69 -18.42 13.08
CA HIS A 284 -24.41 -19.60 12.59
C HIS A 284 -23.50 -20.67 11.99
N TYR A 285 -22.38 -20.29 11.37
CA TYR A 285 -21.58 -21.20 10.55
C TYR A 285 -20.11 -21.29 10.95
N TYR A 286 -19.59 -20.41 11.80
CA TYR A 286 -18.15 -20.38 12.10
C TYR A 286 -17.87 -20.96 13.50
N LEU A 287 -16.88 -21.83 13.60
CA LEU A 287 -16.31 -22.27 14.89
C LEU A 287 -15.26 -21.27 15.38
N SER A 288 -14.44 -20.76 14.46
CA SER A 288 -13.52 -19.67 14.71
C SER A 288 -13.21 -18.97 13.39
N VAL A 289 -12.66 -17.76 13.47
CA VAL A 289 -12.31 -16.97 12.29
C VAL A 289 -10.91 -16.38 12.44
N ARG A 290 -10.05 -16.63 11.46
CA ARG A 290 -8.75 -15.96 11.31
C ARG A 290 -8.82 -15.08 10.08
N ARG A 291 -8.47 -13.81 10.25
CA ARG A 291 -8.52 -12.80 9.19
C ARG A 291 -7.11 -12.38 8.85
N PHE A 292 -6.74 -12.52 7.58
CA PHE A 292 -5.53 -11.94 7.02
C PHE A 292 -5.92 -10.63 6.35
N CYS A 293 -5.44 -9.50 6.88
CA CYS A 293 -5.80 -8.18 6.41
C CYS A 293 -4.55 -7.33 6.20
N VAL A 294 -4.57 -6.50 5.16
CA VAL A 294 -3.57 -5.45 4.87
C VAL A 294 -4.28 -4.10 4.59
N SER A 295 -5.58 -3.99 4.87
CA SER A 295 -6.38 -2.79 4.59
C SER A 295 -6.86 -2.11 5.87
N SER A 296 -7.12 -0.79 5.78
CA SER A 296 -7.64 0.07 6.87
C SER A 296 -8.97 -0.40 7.47
N PHE A 297 -9.74 -1.19 6.71
CA PHE A 297 -10.93 -1.91 7.18
C PHE A 297 -10.61 -2.93 8.29
N GLY A 298 -9.41 -3.55 8.26
CA GLY A 298 -8.96 -4.51 9.27
C GLY A 298 -8.66 -3.90 10.63
N THR A 299 -8.22 -2.64 10.70
CA THR A 299 -7.85 -1.95 11.95
C THR A 299 -9.06 -1.74 12.86
N ARG A 300 -10.23 -1.40 12.30
CA ARG A 300 -11.51 -1.34 13.03
C ARG A 300 -12.01 -2.73 13.46
N MET A 301 -11.86 -3.73 12.59
CA MET A 301 -12.27 -5.12 12.83
C MET A 301 -11.47 -5.80 13.96
N GLY A 302 -10.21 -5.40 14.14
CA GLY A 302 -9.33 -5.85 15.23
C GLY A 302 -9.64 -5.20 16.59
N GLY A 303 -10.07 -3.93 16.60
CA GLY A 303 -10.38 -3.18 17.81
C GLY A 303 -11.52 -3.76 18.64
N ASP A 304 -12.62 -4.16 17.98
CA ASP A 304 -13.80 -4.69 18.65
C ASP A 304 -13.56 -6.08 19.27
N ASN A 305 -12.76 -6.93 18.62
CA ASN A 305 -12.38 -8.24 19.16
C ASN A 305 -11.39 -8.14 20.32
N GLN A 306 -10.53 -7.11 20.34
CA GLN A 306 -9.63 -6.84 21.46
C GLN A 306 -10.40 -6.31 22.68
N GLN A 307 -11.40 -5.43 22.46
CA GLN A 307 -12.28 -4.94 23.53
C GLN A 307 -13.18 -6.04 24.09
N GLN A 308 -13.76 -6.92 23.26
CA GLN A 308 -14.53 -8.06 23.74
C GLN A 308 -13.69 -9.11 24.45
N ARG A 309 -12.43 -9.34 24.02
CA ARG A 309 -11.49 -10.20 24.75
C ARG A 309 -11.06 -9.61 26.09
N ASN A 310 -10.83 -8.29 26.17
CA ASN A 310 -10.46 -7.63 27.41
C ASN A 310 -11.65 -7.55 28.39
N ALA A 311 -12.87 -7.35 27.90
CA ALA A 311 -14.08 -7.41 28.72
C ALA A 311 -14.37 -8.84 29.22
N ALA A 312 -14.22 -9.86 28.38
CA ALA A 312 -14.37 -11.25 28.79
C ALA A 312 -13.27 -11.73 29.76
N MET A 313 -12.06 -11.16 29.68
CA MET A 313 -10.99 -11.40 30.66
C MET A 313 -11.23 -10.66 31.99
N SER A 314 -11.79 -9.45 32.00
CA SER A 314 -12.13 -8.76 33.24
C SER A 314 -13.31 -9.40 33.98
N ASP A 315 -14.28 -9.95 33.25
CA ASP A 315 -15.44 -10.64 33.85
C ASP A 315 -15.08 -12.04 34.37
N GLY A 316 -14.06 -12.69 33.80
CA GLY A 316 -13.55 -13.99 34.25
C GLY A 316 -12.72 -13.92 35.54
N GLU A 317 -11.99 -12.83 35.77
CA GLU A 317 -11.16 -12.65 36.97
C GLU A 317 -12.00 -12.30 38.22
N GLY A 318 -13.18 -11.70 38.05
CA GLY A 318 -14.07 -11.35 39.17
C GLY A 318 -14.83 -12.53 39.80
N SER A 319 -15.07 -13.61 39.05
CA SER A 319 -15.86 -14.76 39.55
C SER A 319 -14.99 -15.87 40.15
N SER A 320 -13.73 -16.00 39.75
CA SER A 320 -12.82 -17.02 40.30
C SER A 320 -12.22 -16.63 41.66
N ALA A 321 -12.15 -15.34 41.98
CA ALA A 321 -11.63 -14.84 43.25
C ALA A 321 -12.64 -14.86 44.40
N LYS A 322 -13.96 -14.93 44.11
CA LYS A 322 -15.00 -15.03 45.16
C LYS A 322 -15.22 -16.46 45.65
N ASN A 323 -15.12 -17.46 44.78
CA ASN A 323 -15.35 -18.86 45.15
C ASN A 323 -14.14 -19.52 45.85
N SER A 324 -12.93 -18.98 45.71
CA SER A 324 -11.73 -19.48 46.40
C SER A 324 -11.60 -18.97 47.85
N HIS A 325 -12.21 -17.82 48.17
CA HIS A 325 -12.20 -17.25 49.53
C HIS A 325 -13.28 -17.82 50.45
N GLU A 326 -14.42 -18.30 49.91
CA GLU A 326 -15.47 -18.94 50.74
C GLU A 326 -15.17 -20.41 51.08
N SER A 327 -14.36 -21.10 50.28
CA SER A 327 -14.00 -22.51 50.52
C SER A 327 -12.85 -22.66 51.55
N THR A 328 -11.93 -21.70 51.59
CA THR A 328 -10.81 -21.68 52.54
C THR A 328 -11.24 -21.26 53.95
N ALA A 329 -12.22 -20.36 54.08
CA ALA A 329 -12.75 -19.95 55.39
C ALA A 329 -13.56 -21.06 56.11
N LYS A 330 -14.12 -22.05 55.38
CA LYS A 330 -14.88 -23.16 55.99
C LYS A 330 -14.04 -24.37 56.39
N LEU A 331 -12.74 -24.39 56.04
CA LEU A 331 -11.82 -25.49 56.38
C LEU A 331 -10.93 -25.17 57.59
N GLU A 332 -10.78 -23.89 57.96
CA GLU A 332 -10.04 -23.49 59.17
C GLU A 332 -10.90 -23.48 60.46
N GLU A 333 -12.23 -23.45 60.39
CA GLU A 333 -13.11 -23.57 61.57
C GLU A 333 -13.44 -25.03 61.99
N ALA A 334 -12.93 -26.03 61.26
CA ALA A 334 -13.16 -27.45 61.58
C ALA A 334 -11.91 -28.19 62.11
N SER A 335 -10.83 -27.47 62.41
CA SER A 335 -9.58 -28.06 62.93
C SER A 335 -8.94 -27.28 64.10
N GLY A 336 -9.73 -26.51 64.83
CA GLY A 336 -9.35 -25.89 66.11
C GLY A 336 -10.46 -26.05 67.14
#